data_AF-D0NWY8-F1
#
_entry.id   AF-D0NWY8-F1
#
_cell.length_a   1.000
_cell.length_b   1.000
_cell.length_c   1.000
_cell.angle_alpha   90.00
_cell.angle_beta   90.00
_cell.angle_gamma   90.00
#
_symmetry.space_group_name_H-M   'P 1'
#
loop_
_entity.id
_entity.type
_entity.pdbx_description
1 polymer ?
#
loop_
_entity_poly.entity_id
_entity_poly.type
_entity_poly.pdbx_seq_one_letter_code
_entity_poly.pdbx_strand_id
1 'polypeptide(L)'
;MATWNYTSDAIGGDFIARSAEIKNVLLATFAGPADVGVPSPAVQFTLYKMGEAVLERCPYVKDIKITMPNIHNNPIDLSRFGCKNIHPHGEVFLPTDEPHGIISATVVRSTSKLDE
;
A
#
# COMPACT_ATOMS: atom_id res chain seq x y z
N MET A 1 -6.68 0.32 4.86
CA MET A 1 -7.99 0.04 4.23
C MET A 1 -7.98 0.57 2.80
N ALA A 2 -8.62 -0.12 1.85
CA ALA A 2 -8.81 0.37 0.49
C ALA A 2 -10.29 0.24 0.10
N THR A 3 -10.82 1.23 -0.60
CA THR A 3 -12.18 1.27 -1.13
C THR A 3 -12.13 1.80 -2.56
N TRP A 4 -12.94 1.27 -3.46
CA TRP A 4 -12.94 1.66 -4.87
C TRP A 4 -14.36 1.75 -5.41
N ASN A 5 -14.51 2.56 -6.46
CA ASN A 5 -15.74 2.64 -7.23
C ASN A 5 -15.53 1.98 -8.59
N TYR A 6 -16.54 1.21 -9.02
CA TYR A 6 -16.55 0.63 -10.36
C TYR A 6 -17.06 1.64 -11.39
N THR A 7 -16.65 1.45 -12.65
CA THR A 7 -17.23 2.16 -13.79
C THR A 7 -18.65 1.65 -14.07
N SER A 8 -19.47 2.43 -14.79
CA SER A 8 -20.87 2.06 -15.06
C SER A 8 -21.01 0.83 -15.97
N ASP A 9 -20.06 0.63 -16.88
CA ASP A 9 -19.98 -0.54 -17.77
C ASP A 9 -19.53 -1.81 -17.04
N ALA A 10 -19.04 -1.70 -15.80
CA ALA A 10 -18.70 -2.84 -14.97
C ALA A 10 -19.94 -3.52 -14.35
N ILE A 11 -21.15 -2.94 -14.48
CA ILE A 11 -22.38 -3.52 -13.92
C ILE A 11 -22.65 -4.91 -14.53
N GLY A 12 -22.96 -5.89 -13.68
CA GLY A 12 -23.26 -7.26 -14.09
C GLY A 12 -22.06 -8.21 -14.19
N GLY A 13 -20.85 -7.74 -13.89
CA GLY A 13 -19.67 -8.61 -13.81
C GLY A 13 -19.48 -9.31 -12.47
N ASP A 14 -18.54 -10.25 -12.41
CA ASP A 14 -18.17 -10.97 -11.19
C ASP A 14 -17.38 -10.06 -10.22
N PHE A 15 -18.08 -9.48 -9.26
CA PHE A 15 -17.47 -8.61 -8.26
C PHE A 15 -16.57 -9.34 -7.26
N ILE A 16 -16.74 -10.66 -7.08
CA ILE A 16 -15.88 -11.46 -6.20
C ILE A 16 -14.51 -11.62 -6.85
N ALA A 17 -14.50 -12.07 -8.11
CA ALA A 17 -13.27 -12.22 -8.88
C ALA A 17 -12.53 -10.89 -9.03
N ARG A 18 -13.25 -9.80 -9.34
CA ARG A 18 -12.66 -8.45 -9.47
C ARG A 18 -12.09 -7.91 -8.17
N SER A 19 -12.78 -8.12 -7.04
CA SER A 19 -12.27 -7.73 -5.72
C SER A 19 -10.99 -8.49 -5.36
N ALA A 20 -10.92 -9.79 -5.70
CA ALA A 20 -9.72 -10.59 -5.51
C ALA A 20 -8.57 -10.12 -6.40
N GLU A 21 -8.84 -9.79 -7.67
CA GLU A 21 -7.85 -9.22 -8.58
C GLU A 21 -7.27 -7.91 -8.05
N ILE A 22 -8.11 -6.94 -7.66
CA ILE A 22 -7.67 -5.65 -7.10
C ILE A 22 -6.78 -5.88 -5.88
N LYS A 23 -7.16 -6.77 -4.96
CA LYS A 23 -6.34 -7.10 -3.78
C LYS A 23 -4.98 -7.68 -4.18
N ASN A 24 -4.94 -8.56 -5.17
CA ASN A 24 -3.69 -9.13 -5.67
C ASN A 24 -2.79 -8.06 -6.29
N VAL A 25 -3.35 -7.11 -7.04
CA VAL A 25 -2.59 -5.96 -7.56
C VAL A 25 -1.99 -5.15 -6.42
N LEU A 26 -2.80 -4.78 -5.42
CA LEU A 26 -2.34 -4.01 -4.26
C LEU A 26 -1.19 -4.73 -3.52
N LEU A 27 -1.33 -6.02 -3.25
CA LEU A 27 -0.31 -6.82 -2.55
C LEU A 27 0.97 -6.97 -3.37
N ALA A 28 0.85 -7.25 -4.67
CA ALA A 28 1.99 -7.38 -5.56
C ALA A 28 2.79 -6.07 -5.66
N THR A 29 2.11 -4.93 -5.76
CA THR A 29 2.76 -3.61 -5.80
C THR A 29 3.38 -3.22 -4.47
N PHE A 30 2.76 -3.60 -3.35
CA PHE A 30 3.30 -3.33 -2.01
C PHE A 30 4.57 -4.13 -1.72
N ALA A 31 4.55 -5.44 -2.00
CA ALA A 31 5.65 -6.35 -1.63
C ALA A 31 6.78 -6.40 -2.67
N GLY A 32 6.44 -6.24 -3.96
CA GLY A 32 7.37 -6.52 -5.05
C GLY A 32 7.64 -8.02 -5.25
N PRO A 33 8.70 -8.39 -6.00
CA PRO A 33 9.11 -9.77 -6.18
C PRO A 33 9.43 -10.46 -4.84
N ALA A 34 8.99 -11.70 -4.66
CA ALA A 34 9.08 -12.38 -3.36
C ALA A 34 10.51 -12.73 -2.92
N ASP A 35 11.44 -12.80 -3.87
CA ASP A 35 12.85 -13.15 -3.67
C ASP A 35 13.72 -11.93 -3.32
N VAL A 36 13.40 -10.75 -3.84
CA VAL A 36 14.24 -9.55 -3.71
C VAL A 36 13.53 -8.32 -3.15
N GLY A 37 12.20 -8.31 -3.11
CA GLY A 37 11.39 -7.17 -2.71
C GLY A 37 11.58 -5.93 -3.61
N VAL A 38 11.11 -4.78 -3.12
CA VAL A 38 11.33 -3.48 -3.77
C VAL A 38 11.54 -2.40 -2.70
N PRO A 39 12.59 -1.55 -2.80
CA PRO A 39 12.77 -0.45 -1.87
C PRO A 39 11.67 0.60 -2.06
N SER A 40 11.08 1.05 -0.95
CA SER A 40 10.14 2.16 -0.93
C SER A 40 10.72 3.35 -0.17
N PRO A 41 10.81 4.55 -0.80
CA PRO A 41 11.33 5.74 -0.14
C PRO A 41 10.31 6.38 0.82
N ALA A 42 9.01 6.11 0.65
CA ALA A 42 7.95 6.72 1.43
C ALA A 42 6.63 5.94 1.31
N VAL A 43 5.81 5.94 2.38
CA VAL A 43 4.47 5.35 2.34
C VAL A 43 3.59 6.03 1.29
N GLN A 44 3.72 7.35 1.13
CA GLN A 44 3.03 8.13 0.09
C GLN A 44 3.36 7.63 -1.32
N PHE A 45 4.63 7.29 -1.56
CA PHE A 45 5.08 6.77 -2.86
C PHE A 45 4.46 5.41 -3.15
N THR A 46 4.55 4.47 -2.20
CA THR A 46 3.93 3.14 -2.35
C THR A 46 2.41 3.25 -2.51
N LEU A 47 1.75 4.10 -1.72
CA LEU A 47 0.31 4.32 -1.82
C LEU A 47 -0.09 4.78 -3.22
N TYR A 48 0.62 5.78 -3.77
CA TYR A 48 0.36 6.26 -5.12
C TYR A 48 0.58 5.15 -6.17
N LYS A 49 1.70 4.43 -6.10
CA LYS A 49 2.00 3.32 -7.03
C LYS A 49 0.99 2.19 -6.96
N MET A 50 0.49 1.86 -5.77
CA MET A 50 -0.60 0.90 -5.60
C MET A 50 -1.89 1.37 -6.28
N GLY A 51 -2.27 2.64 -6.13
CA GLY A 51 -3.45 3.20 -6.78
C GLY A 51 -3.31 3.27 -8.30
N GLU A 52 -2.16 3.71 -8.80
CA GLU A 52 -1.80 3.73 -10.22
C GLU A 52 -1.91 2.33 -10.84
N ALA A 53 -1.27 1.32 -10.23
CA ALA A 53 -1.29 -0.06 -10.72
C ALA A 53 -2.70 -0.66 -10.76
N VAL A 54 -3.57 -0.34 -9.80
CA VAL A 54 -4.97 -0.78 -9.83
C VAL A 54 -5.70 -0.15 -11.00
N LEU A 55 -5.56 1.16 -11.22
CA LEU A 55 -6.20 1.82 -12.36
C LEU A 55 -5.65 1.33 -13.70
N GLU A 56 -4.37 0.99 -13.81
CA GLU A 56 -3.81 0.43 -15.04
C GLU A 56 -4.34 -0.98 -15.34
N ARG A 57 -4.38 -1.85 -14.33
CA ARG A 57 -4.67 -3.28 -14.53
C ARG A 57 -6.15 -3.64 -14.42
N CYS A 58 -6.93 -2.85 -13.69
CA CYS A 58 -8.35 -3.09 -13.45
C CYS A 58 -9.17 -2.00 -14.17
N PRO A 59 -9.41 -2.11 -15.50
CA PRO A 59 -10.08 -1.06 -16.29
C PRO A 59 -11.49 -0.72 -15.79
N TYR A 60 -12.16 -1.69 -15.15
CA TYR A 60 -13.47 -1.56 -14.53
C TYR A 60 -13.48 -0.75 -13.22
N VAL A 61 -12.31 -0.35 -12.70
CA VAL A 61 -12.19 0.55 -11.53
C VAL A 61 -12.12 2.00 -12.02
N LYS A 62 -13.00 2.85 -11.51
CA LYS A 62 -13.06 4.29 -11.79
C LYS A 62 -12.05 5.07 -10.94
N ASP A 63 -12.04 4.78 -9.64
CA ASP A 63 -11.21 5.44 -8.65
C ASP A 63 -10.98 4.52 -7.44
N ILE A 64 -9.89 4.77 -6.73
CA ILE A 64 -9.51 4.01 -5.53
C ILE A 64 -9.00 4.96 -4.43
N LYS A 65 -9.58 4.83 -3.25
CA LYS A 65 -9.10 5.47 -2.01
C LYS A 65 -8.34 4.43 -1.19
N ILE A 66 -7.13 4.78 -0.78
CA ILE A 66 -6.25 3.95 0.06
C ILE A 66 -5.89 4.75 1.32
N THR A 67 -5.96 4.09 2.47
CA THR A 67 -5.51 4.59 3.77
C THR A 67 -4.54 3.58 4.38
N MET A 68 -3.30 4.01 4.62
CA MET A 68 -2.19 3.20 5.14
C MET A 68 -1.70 3.78 6.49
N PRO A 69 -1.95 3.09 7.61
CA PRO A 69 -1.26 3.40 8.85
C PRO A 69 0.21 2.96 8.75
N ASN A 70 1.13 3.79 9.21
CA ASN A 70 2.54 3.44 9.35
C ASN A 70 2.79 2.92 10.78
N ILE A 71 2.58 1.61 10.98
CA ILE A 71 2.75 0.97 12.29
C ILE A 71 4.25 0.82 12.57
N HIS A 72 4.70 1.43 13.67
CA HIS A 72 6.11 1.45 14.02
C HIS A 72 6.53 0.15 14.72
N ASN A 73 7.57 -0.48 14.18
CA ASN A 73 8.30 -1.57 14.85
C ASN A 73 9.73 -1.09 15.09
N ASN A 74 9.96 -0.41 16.21
CA ASN A 74 11.25 0.22 16.49
C ASN A 74 12.18 -0.77 17.20
N PRO A 75 13.50 -0.76 16.92
CA PRO A 75 14.44 -1.65 17.60
C PRO A 75 14.51 -1.33 19.10
N ILE A 76 14.50 -2.37 19.94
CA ILE A 76 14.61 -2.21 21.40
C ILE A 76 16.05 -1.90 21.79
N ASP A 77 16.23 -0.92 22.68
CA ASP A 77 17.49 -0.68 23.38
C ASP A 77 17.67 -1.70 24.53
N LEU A 78 18.63 -2.61 24.37
CA LEU A 78 18.96 -3.65 25.34
C LEU A 78 20.16 -3.28 26.23
N SER A 79 20.71 -2.07 26.09
CA SER A 79 21.90 -1.63 26.84
C SER A 79 21.70 -1.69 28.35
N ARG A 80 20.47 -1.48 28.81
CA ARG A 80 20.06 -1.59 30.22
C ARG A 80 20.26 -2.99 30.83
N PHE A 81 20.35 -4.02 29.98
CA PHE A 81 20.57 -5.40 30.37
C PHE A 81 22.02 -5.87 30.11
N GLY A 82 22.93 -4.96 29.74
CA GLY A 82 24.30 -5.32 29.34
C GLY A 82 24.39 -6.03 27.99
N CYS A 83 23.31 -6.01 27.20
CA CYS A 83 23.21 -6.67 25.89
C CYS A 83 23.23 -5.65 24.74
N LYS A 84 23.55 -6.12 23.53
CA LYS A 84 23.43 -5.35 22.29
C LYS A 84 22.43 -6.01 21.34
N ASN A 85 21.64 -5.19 20.67
CA ASN A 85 20.77 -5.64 19.59
C ASN A 85 21.60 -5.69 18.30
N ILE A 86 22.12 -6.86 17.95
CA ILE A 86 23.40 -7.05 17.24
C ILE A 86 23.34 -6.98 15.70
N HIS A 87 22.19 -7.23 15.07
CA HIS A 87 22.02 -7.06 13.63
C HIS A 87 22.08 -5.56 13.25
N PRO A 88 22.53 -5.16 12.04
CA PRO A 88 22.70 -3.76 11.65
C PRO A 88 21.48 -2.83 11.86
N HIS A 89 20.29 -3.42 11.95
CA HIS A 89 19.02 -2.72 12.19
C HIS A 89 18.26 -3.25 13.43
N GLY A 90 18.88 -4.11 14.22
CA GLY A 90 18.26 -4.85 15.33
C GLY A 90 17.64 -6.19 14.90
N GLU A 91 17.51 -7.08 15.88
CA GLU A 91 16.83 -8.39 15.83
C GLU A 91 15.54 -8.37 16.66
N VAL A 92 15.53 -7.59 17.75
CA VAL A 92 14.36 -7.43 18.63
C VAL A 92 13.72 -6.06 18.41
N PHE A 93 12.41 -6.05 18.11
CA PHE A 93 11.62 -4.86 17.84
C PHE A 93 10.42 -4.76 18.77
N LEU A 94 10.02 -3.53 19.10
CA LEU A 94 8.82 -3.22 19.86
C LEU A 94 7.71 -2.72 18.92
N PRO A 95 6.63 -3.49 18.72
CA PRO A 95 5.45 -3.01 18.04
C PRO A 95 4.80 -1.90 18.86
N THR A 96 4.66 -0.72 18.26
CA THR A 96 3.98 0.43 18.88
C THR A 96 2.69 0.70 18.12
N ASP A 97 1.57 0.44 18.78
CA ASP A 97 0.25 0.64 18.17
C ASP A 97 -0.08 2.14 18.05
N GLU A 98 0.22 2.94 19.09
CA GLU A 98 0.05 4.39 19.08
C GLU A 98 1.24 5.15 19.67
N PRO A 99 1.57 6.36 19.15
CA PRO A 99 0.98 7.00 17.98
C PRO A 99 1.54 6.42 16.66
N HIS A 100 0.72 6.42 15.60
CA HIS A 100 1.16 6.07 14.25
C HIS A 100 0.71 7.13 13.24
N GLY A 101 1.51 7.32 12.18
CA GLY A 101 1.13 8.18 11.07
C GLY A 101 0.04 7.53 10.22
N ILE A 102 -0.95 8.30 9.76
CA ILE A 102 -1.97 7.84 8.81
C ILE A 102 -1.76 8.57 7.49
N ILE A 103 -1.52 7.81 6.42
CA ILE A 103 -1.37 8.34 5.07
C ILE A 103 -2.60 7.92 4.27
N SER A 104 -3.29 8.87 3.62
CA SER A 104 -4.46 8.58 2.80
C SER A 104 -4.44 9.37 1.50
N ALA A 105 -4.83 8.74 0.39
CA ALA A 105 -5.10 9.42 -0.87
C ALA A 105 -6.20 8.72 -1.67
N THR A 106 -6.82 9.47 -2.59
CA THR A 106 -7.71 8.94 -3.62
C THR A 106 -7.06 9.15 -4.97
N VAL A 107 -6.87 8.07 -5.73
CA VAL A 107 -6.35 8.11 -7.09
C VAL A 107 -7.51 7.91 -8.06
N VAL A 108 -7.63 8.82 -9.01
CA VAL A 108 -8.70 8.90 -10.01
C VAL A 108 -8.09 8.84 -11.40
N ARG A 109 -8.78 8.23 -12.37
CA ARG A 109 -8.36 8.28 -13.78
C ARG A 109 -8.37 9.72 -14.28
N SER A 110 -7.39 10.06 -15.12
CA SER A 110 -7.34 11.38 -15.77
C SER A 110 -8.54 11.57 -16.70
N THR A 111 -9.21 12.71 -16.58
CA THR A 111 -10.27 13.16 -17.49
C THR A 111 -9.67 14.11 -18.54
N SER A 112 -8.66 13.68 -19.31
CA SER A 112 -8.08 14.60 -20.29
C SER A 112 -8.96 14.73 -21.52
N LYS A 113 -9.67 15.86 -21.62
CA LYS A 113 -9.47 16.78 -22.73
C LYS A 113 -8.72 17.99 -22.20
N LEU A 114 -7.40 17.97 -22.33
CA LEU A 114 -6.61 19.20 -22.33
C LEU A 114 -6.23 19.36 -23.80
N ASP A 115 -7.01 20.17 -24.50
CA ASP A 115 -6.60 20.74 -25.78
C ASP A 115 -5.50 21.76 -25.45
N GLU A 116 -4.27 21.51 -25.94
CA GLU A 116 -3.23 22.54 -26.06
C GLU A 116 -3.49 23.43 -27.29
#